data_AF-K5ZRP3-F1
#
_entry.id   AF-K5ZRP3-F1
#
_cell.length_a   1.000
_cell.length_b   1.000
_cell.length_c   1.000
_cell.angle_alpha   90.00
_cell.angle_beta   90.00
_cell.angle_gamma   90.00
#
_symmetry.space_group_name_H-M   'P 1'
#
loop_
_entity.id
_entity.type
_entity.pdbx_description
1 polymer ?
#
loop_
_entity_poly.entity_id
_entity_poly.type
_entity_poly.pdbx_seq_one_letter_code
_entity_poly.pdbx_strand_id
1 'polypeptide(L)'
;MSDPENYDLEWLRRTMIVLSILYFLYVILLLTDRTILYVVIKSVMLVVWFYFFYKALFLKNIRLEHSFKNGWDLPSNDEEEDDDDEEQRGALFKRYAEEVNTWFEREKPYLNDDLRLTDLQRVFPISRSYLSQLFNKELGMSFSDYVNQFRVEESKRLMDAEPLASIQEIAERSGFHSMSTFRRAFIKQTGIVPSEYKRG
;
A
#
# COMPACT_ATOMS: atom_id res chain seq x y z
N MET A 1 13.86 -23.50 -4.30
CA MET A 1 13.69 -22.14 -3.75
C MET A 1 13.99 -22.21 -2.26
N SER A 2 14.96 -21.45 -1.77
CA SER A 2 15.32 -21.45 -0.34
C SER A 2 14.40 -20.51 0.43
N ASP A 3 13.71 -21.08 1.40
CA ASP A 3 12.76 -20.46 2.33
C ASP A 3 13.33 -19.19 3.02
N PRO A 4 12.71 -18.00 2.87
CA PRO A 4 13.20 -16.76 3.44
C PRO A 4 12.84 -16.56 4.92
N GLU A 5 12.14 -17.49 5.57
CA GLU A 5 11.88 -17.43 7.02
C GLU A 5 12.97 -18.09 7.88
N ASN A 6 13.91 -18.83 7.27
CA ASN A 6 15.05 -19.37 7.98
C ASN A 6 16.22 -18.37 8.03
N TYR A 7 15.98 -17.18 8.58
CA TYR A 7 17.07 -16.28 8.97
C TYR A 7 17.81 -16.93 10.14
N ASP A 8 18.85 -17.67 9.78
CA ASP A 8 19.70 -18.45 10.65
C ASP A 8 20.24 -17.59 11.82
N LEU A 9 19.51 -17.58 12.96
CA LEU A 9 19.85 -16.86 14.19
C LEU A 9 21.19 -17.31 14.79
N GLU A 10 21.81 -18.32 14.18
CA GLU A 10 23.17 -18.75 14.43
C GLU A 10 24.20 -17.62 14.31
N TRP A 11 24.07 -16.70 13.35
CA TRP A 11 25.03 -15.59 13.24
C TRP A 11 24.94 -14.65 14.46
N LEU A 12 23.73 -14.40 14.95
CA LEU A 12 23.49 -13.57 16.14
C LEU A 12 24.01 -14.28 17.39
N ARG A 13 23.73 -15.58 17.52
CA ARG A 13 24.23 -16.39 18.64
C ARG A 13 25.76 -16.44 18.66
N ARG A 14 26.40 -16.65 17.50
CA ARG A 14 27.88 -16.65 17.35
C ARG A 14 28.46 -15.28 17.69
N THR A 15 27.84 -14.19 17.26
CA THR A 15 28.31 -12.83 17.60
C THR A 15 28.14 -12.49 19.08
N MET A 16 27.03 -12.90 19.71
CA MET A 16 26.84 -12.71 21.16
C MET A 16 27.84 -13.51 22.00
N ILE A 17 28.18 -14.74 21.59
CA ILE A 17 29.19 -15.56 22.28
C ILE A 17 30.57 -14.89 22.16
N VAL A 18 30.96 -14.41 20.98
CA VAL A 18 32.24 -13.72 20.77
C VAL A 18 32.32 -12.44 21.62
N LEU A 19 31.24 -11.66 21.69
CA LEU A 19 31.18 -10.45 22.53
C LEU A 19 31.28 -10.78 24.03
N SER A 20 30.66 -11.87 24.47
CA SER A 20 30.71 -12.33 25.86
C SER A 20 32.12 -12.77 26.27
N ILE A 21 32.83 -13.47 25.38
CA ILE A 21 34.23 -13.89 25.58
C ILE A 21 35.16 -12.66 25.64
N LEU A 22 34.97 -11.69 24.74
CA LEU A 22 35.76 -10.45 24.73
C LEU A 22 35.56 -9.63 26.01
N TYR A 23 34.32 -9.58 26.53
CA TYR A 23 34.02 -8.92 27.80
C TYR A 23 34.68 -9.63 28.99
N PHE A 24 34.64 -10.97 29.02
CA PHE A 24 35.29 -11.75 30.07
C PHE A 24 36.81 -11.55 30.08
N LEU A 25 37.46 -11.54 28.91
CA LEU A 25 38.89 -11.23 28.76
C LEU A 25 39.24 -9.80 29.23
N TYR A 26 38.36 -8.82 28.98
CA TYR A 26 38.53 -7.47 29.50
C TYR A 26 38.53 -7.44 31.04
N VAL A 27 37.63 -8.17 31.69
CA VAL A 27 37.57 -8.27 33.16
C VAL A 27 38.85 -8.91 33.73
N ILE A 28 39.41 -9.93 33.05
CA ILE A 28 40.68 -10.56 33.46
C ILE A 28 41.86 -9.58 33.32
N LEU A 29 41.91 -8.80 32.24
CA LEU A 29 42.97 -7.82 32.02
C LEU A 29 42.87 -6.63 32.98
N LEU A 30 41.66 -6.29 33.46
CA LEU A 30 41.44 -5.27 34.49
C LEU A 30 42.06 -5.64 35.84
N LEU A 31 42.27 -6.94 36.11
CA LEU A 31 42.97 -7.43 37.31
C LEU A 31 44.51 -7.31 37.20
N THR A 32 45.04 -6.97 36.02
CA THR A 32 46.47 -6.79 35.79
C THR A 32 46.82 -5.30 35.79
N ASP A 33 47.69 -4.88 36.72
CA ASP A 33 48.03 -3.47 37.00
C ASP A 33 48.94 -2.82 35.93
N ARG A 34 48.47 -2.80 34.69
CA ARG A 34 49.18 -2.27 33.51
C ARG A 34 48.29 -1.28 32.79
N THR A 35 48.43 -0.01 33.16
CA THR A 35 47.63 1.12 32.65
C THR A 35 47.71 1.30 31.13
N ILE A 36 48.85 0.96 30.51
CA ILE A 36 49.04 1.05 29.05
C ILE A 36 48.18 0.00 28.34
N LEU A 37 48.13 -1.23 28.84
CA LEU A 37 47.30 -2.29 28.28
C LEU A 37 45.81 -1.94 28.40
N TYR A 38 45.40 -1.33 29.52
CA TYR A 38 44.04 -0.86 29.73
C TYR A 38 43.56 0.15 28.67
N VAL A 39 44.41 1.14 28.33
CA VAL A 39 44.08 2.16 27.32
C VAL A 39 43.96 1.56 25.93
N VAL A 40 44.86 0.64 25.56
CA VAL A 40 44.84 -0.05 24.27
C VAL A 40 43.58 -0.93 24.13
N ILE A 41 43.17 -1.62 25.19
CA ILE A 41 41.98 -2.47 25.15
C ILE A 41 40.71 -1.62 25.01
N LYS A 42 40.62 -0.48 25.71
CA LYS A 42 39.46 0.42 25.61
C LYS A 42 39.33 1.08 24.23
N SER A 43 40.44 1.44 23.59
CA SER A 43 40.38 1.98 22.21
C SER A 43 39.92 0.92 21.22
N VAL A 44 40.37 -0.34 21.35
CA VAL A 44 39.90 -1.46 20.52
C VAL A 44 38.41 -1.73 20.74
N MET A 45 37.93 -1.72 21.99
CA MET A 45 36.50 -1.90 22.28
C MET A 45 35.64 -0.77 21.70
N LEU A 46 36.11 0.47 21.74
CA LEU A 46 35.41 1.61 21.14
C LEU A 46 35.31 1.45 19.62
N VAL A 47 36.38 0.98 18.95
CA VAL A 47 36.38 0.71 17.51
C VAL A 47 35.42 -0.44 17.16
N VAL A 48 35.40 -1.52 17.95
CA VAL A 48 34.46 -2.63 17.76
C VAL A 48 33.02 -2.17 17.97
N TRP A 49 32.75 -1.39 19.03
CA TRP A 49 31.43 -0.82 19.28
C TRP A 49 30.99 0.11 18.16
N PHE A 50 31.90 0.94 17.65
CA PHE A 50 31.65 1.82 16.50
C PHE A 50 31.41 1.02 15.21
N TYR A 51 32.11 -0.09 15.00
CA TYR A 51 31.85 -1.00 13.87
C TYR A 51 30.47 -1.64 13.98
N PHE A 52 30.06 -2.13 15.16
CA PHE A 52 28.72 -2.67 15.37
C PHE A 52 27.64 -1.60 15.26
N PHE A 53 27.90 -0.39 15.75
CA PHE A 53 27.02 0.76 15.62
C PHE A 53 26.87 1.17 14.14
N TYR A 54 27.98 1.24 13.39
CA TYR A 54 27.98 1.48 11.95
C TYR A 54 27.23 0.37 11.21
N LYS A 55 27.51 -0.90 11.52
CA LYS A 55 26.82 -2.05 10.95
C LYS A 55 25.34 -2.04 11.32
N ALA A 56 24.95 -1.61 12.52
CA ALA A 56 23.55 -1.47 12.92
C ALA A 56 22.86 -0.30 12.21
N LEU A 57 23.54 0.84 12.04
CA LEU A 57 23.07 1.97 11.23
C LEU A 57 22.92 1.60 9.76
N PHE A 58 23.78 0.72 9.22
CA PHE A 58 23.75 0.27 7.82
C PHE A 58 22.89 -0.99 7.57
N LEU A 59 22.72 -1.87 8.55
CA LEU A 59 21.68 -2.92 8.57
C LEU A 59 20.29 -2.31 8.69
N LYS A 60 20.23 -1.16 9.38
CA LYS A 60 19.09 -0.24 9.42
C LYS A 60 19.28 0.89 8.40
N ASN A 61 20.03 0.65 7.31
CA ASN A 61 19.69 1.31 6.05
C ASN A 61 18.47 0.57 5.55
N ILE A 62 17.35 1.07 6.05
CA ILE A 62 16.03 0.52 5.94
C ILE A 62 15.79 0.17 4.48
N ARG A 63 15.19 -1.00 4.27
CA ARG A 63 14.42 -1.40 3.09
C ARG A 63 13.25 -0.42 2.86
N LEU A 64 13.50 0.89 2.85
CA LEU A 64 12.52 1.95 2.62
C LEU A 64 12.70 2.51 1.21
N GLU A 65 13.92 2.55 0.67
CA GLU A 65 14.12 3.12 -0.66
C GLU A 65 13.73 2.16 -1.80
N HIS A 66 13.86 0.85 -1.59
CA HIS A 66 13.34 -0.17 -2.53
C HIS A 66 11.84 -0.45 -2.36
N SER A 67 11.22 -0.02 -1.25
CA SER A 67 9.79 -0.23 -0.97
C SER A 67 8.91 0.96 -1.41
N PHE A 68 9.48 2.16 -1.52
CA PHE A 68 8.71 3.38 -1.85
C PHE A 68 8.82 3.85 -3.31
N LYS A 69 9.87 3.46 -4.06
CA LYS A 69 10.04 3.91 -5.46
C LYS A 69 9.51 2.92 -6.50
N ASN A 70 9.50 1.63 -6.17
CA ASN A 70 8.81 0.59 -6.92
C ASN A 70 7.75 0.03 -5.97
N GLY A 71 6.57 0.64 -5.95
CA GLY A 71 5.52 0.23 -5.00
C GLY A 71 5.18 -1.24 -5.20
N TRP A 72 5.60 -2.10 -4.25
CA TRP A 72 5.41 -3.55 -4.26
C TRP A 72 5.29 -4.13 -5.68
N ASP A 73 6.42 -4.27 -6.38
CA ASP A 73 6.49 -5.22 -7.50
C ASP A 73 6.26 -6.61 -6.89
N LEU A 74 4.98 -6.99 -6.82
CA LEU A 74 4.57 -8.36 -6.59
C LEU A 74 5.22 -9.21 -7.67
N PRO A 75 5.69 -10.43 -7.34
CA PRO A 75 5.98 -11.41 -8.37
C PRO A 75 4.79 -11.45 -9.33
N SER A 76 5.08 -11.37 -10.64
CA SER A 76 4.06 -11.63 -11.65
C SER A 76 3.42 -12.98 -11.33
N ASN A 77 2.15 -13.09 -11.70
CA ASN A 77 1.17 -14.12 -11.40
C ASN A 77 1.54 -15.51 -11.98
N ASP A 78 2.83 -15.88 -11.96
CA ASP A 78 3.48 -17.02 -12.62
C ASP A 78 4.28 -17.89 -11.63
N GLU A 79 4.38 -17.52 -10.35
CA GLU A 79 4.91 -18.40 -9.31
C GLU A 79 3.72 -19.15 -8.70
N GLU A 80 3.72 -20.48 -8.84
CA GLU A 80 2.73 -21.40 -8.27
C GLU A 80 2.62 -21.14 -6.75
N GLU A 81 1.53 -20.48 -6.31
CA GLU A 81 1.21 -20.20 -4.89
C GLU A 81 0.50 -21.44 -4.30
N ASP A 82 0.89 -21.88 -3.09
CA ASP A 82 0.25 -22.99 -2.36
C ASP A 82 -1.25 -22.67 -2.06
N ASP A 83 -2.13 -23.69 -2.11
CA ASP A 83 -3.61 -23.53 -2.00
C ASP A 83 -4.07 -22.75 -0.74
N ASP A 84 -3.34 -22.85 0.37
CA ASP A 84 -3.68 -22.17 1.64
C ASP A 84 -3.45 -20.64 1.58
N ASP A 85 -2.48 -20.17 0.79
CA ASP A 85 -2.18 -18.74 0.63
C ASP A 85 -3.19 -18.04 -0.30
N GLU A 86 -3.78 -18.78 -1.25
CA GLU A 86 -4.77 -18.26 -2.19
C GLU A 86 -6.10 -17.93 -1.48
N GLU A 87 -6.57 -18.81 -0.58
CA GLU A 87 -7.81 -18.58 0.19
C GLU A 87 -7.68 -17.35 1.10
N GLN A 88 -6.56 -17.22 1.81
CA GLN A 88 -6.31 -16.10 2.72
C GLN A 88 -6.17 -14.76 1.95
N ARG A 89 -5.57 -14.80 0.77
CA ARG A 89 -5.49 -13.65 -0.13
C ARG A 89 -6.86 -13.25 -0.68
N GLY A 90 -7.68 -14.21 -1.10
CA GLY A 90 -9.06 -13.95 -1.56
C GLY A 90 -9.94 -13.31 -0.50
N ALA A 91 -9.87 -13.80 0.74
CA ALA A 91 -10.59 -13.21 1.87
C ALA A 91 -10.16 -11.75 2.14
N LEU A 92 -8.87 -11.44 2.02
CA LEU A 92 -8.35 -10.09 2.16
C LEU A 92 -8.82 -9.17 1.01
N PHE A 93 -8.80 -9.67 -0.23
CA PHE A 93 -9.29 -8.96 -1.41
C PHE A 93 -10.77 -8.57 -1.25
N LYS A 94 -11.60 -9.53 -0.84
CA LYS A 94 -13.03 -9.30 -0.59
C LYS A 94 -13.26 -8.24 0.49
N ARG A 95 -12.51 -8.33 1.60
CA ARG A 95 -12.59 -7.35 2.68
C ARG A 95 -12.25 -5.93 2.18
N TYR A 96 -11.19 -5.77 1.40
CA TYR A 96 -10.84 -4.46 0.83
C TYR A 96 -11.90 -3.95 -0.15
N ALA A 97 -12.53 -4.83 -0.94
CA ALA A 97 -13.63 -4.43 -1.83
C ALA A 97 -14.80 -3.83 -1.03
N GLU A 98 -15.18 -4.47 0.08
CA GLU A 98 -16.23 -4.00 0.98
C GLU A 98 -15.86 -2.67 1.67
N GLU A 99 -14.61 -2.54 2.14
CA GLU A 99 -14.10 -1.30 2.74
C GLU A 99 -14.08 -0.13 1.73
N VAL A 100 -13.65 -0.38 0.48
CA VAL A 100 -13.68 0.60 -0.60
C VAL A 100 -15.11 1.02 -0.90
N ASN A 101 -16.04 0.09 -1.02
CA ASN A 101 -17.45 0.40 -1.30
C ASN A 101 -18.06 1.27 -0.19
N THR A 102 -17.85 0.89 1.07
CA THR A 102 -18.33 1.65 2.23
C THR A 102 -17.76 3.07 2.27
N TRP A 103 -16.48 3.22 1.95
CA TRP A 103 -15.84 4.53 1.88
C TRP A 103 -16.41 5.39 0.74
N PHE A 104 -16.69 4.80 -0.43
CA PHE A 104 -17.34 5.49 -1.54
C PHE A 104 -18.73 6.01 -1.19
N GLU A 105 -19.54 5.21 -0.50
CA GLU A 105 -20.88 5.59 -0.06
C GLU A 105 -20.85 6.71 0.98
N ARG A 106 -19.90 6.66 1.94
CA ARG A 106 -19.82 7.61 3.05
C ARG A 106 -19.20 8.95 2.66
N GLU A 107 -18.00 8.92 2.06
CA GLU A 107 -17.23 10.14 1.78
C GLU A 107 -17.54 10.75 0.40
N LYS A 108 -18.23 10.00 -0.47
CA LYS A 108 -18.55 10.41 -1.84
C LYS A 108 -17.37 10.99 -2.62
N PRO A 109 -16.21 10.31 -2.64
CA PRO A 109 -15.00 10.78 -3.31
C PRO A 109 -15.20 10.94 -4.82
N TYR A 110 -16.17 10.22 -5.39
CA TYR A 110 -16.52 10.27 -6.81
C TYR A 110 -17.04 11.64 -7.27
N LEU A 111 -17.45 12.53 -6.35
CA LEU A 111 -17.84 13.90 -6.67
C LEU A 111 -16.65 14.78 -7.06
N ASN A 112 -15.44 14.40 -6.65
CA ASN A 112 -14.22 15.04 -7.14
C ASN A 112 -13.93 14.57 -8.57
N ASP A 113 -13.87 15.48 -9.52
CA ASP A 113 -13.66 15.19 -10.93
C ASP A 113 -12.25 14.69 -11.24
N ASP A 114 -11.28 15.05 -10.40
CA ASP A 114 -9.86 14.68 -10.46
C ASP A 114 -9.50 13.42 -9.65
N LEU A 115 -10.49 12.67 -9.13
CA LEU A 115 -10.24 11.45 -8.36
C LEU A 115 -9.41 10.42 -9.15
N ARG A 116 -8.25 10.06 -8.59
CA ARG A 116 -7.33 9.08 -9.16
C ARG A 116 -7.16 7.86 -8.26
N LEU A 117 -6.74 6.76 -8.87
CA LEU A 117 -6.38 5.54 -8.14
C LEU A 117 -5.28 5.79 -7.08
N THR A 118 -4.42 6.78 -7.30
CA THR A 118 -3.38 7.20 -6.34
C THR A 118 -3.95 7.84 -5.08
N ASP A 119 -5.14 8.43 -5.14
CA ASP A 119 -5.79 9.01 -3.97
C ASP A 119 -6.29 7.93 -3.01
N LEU A 120 -6.74 6.79 -3.57
CA LEU A 120 -7.13 5.62 -2.78
C LEU A 120 -5.94 5.04 -2.00
N GLN A 121 -4.72 5.09 -2.55
CA GLN A 121 -3.52 4.62 -1.85
C GLN A 121 -3.19 5.42 -0.58
N ARG A 122 -3.72 6.63 -0.45
CA ARG A 122 -3.54 7.44 0.77
C ARG A 122 -4.50 7.03 1.87
N VAL A 123 -5.62 6.40 1.51
CA VAL A 123 -6.69 5.98 2.41
C VAL A 123 -6.51 4.52 2.79
N PHE A 124 -6.17 3.68 1.82
CA PHE A 124 -6.01 2.25 1.99
C PHE A 124 -4.52 1.88 1.93
N PRO A 125 -3.99 1.08 2.89
CA PRO A 125 -2.58 0.69 2.94
C PRO A 125 -2.24 -0.41 1.92
N ILE A 126 -2.64 -0.22 0.65
CA ILE A 126 -2.45 -1.17 -0.46
C ILE A 126 -1.86 -0.48 -1.69
N SER A 127 -1.15 -1.25 -2.50
CA SER A 127 -0.45 -0.73 -3.68
C SER A 127 -1.43 -0.40 -4.82
N ARG A 128 -1.00 0.46 -5.76
CA ARG A 128 -1.77 0.77 -6.97
C ARG A 128 -2.05 -0.48 -7.81
N SER A 129 -1.08 -1.39 -7.89
CA SER A 129 -1.24 -2.66 -8.60
C SER A 129 -2.31 -3.52 -7.92
N TYR A 130 -2.27 -3.64 -6.59
CA TYR A 130 -3.26 -4.37 -5.83
C TYR A 130 -4.66 -3.77 -6.00
N LEU A 131 -4.80 -2.44 -5.91
CA LEU A 131 -6.05 -1.74 -6.20
C LEU A 131 -6.53 -2.01 -7.64
N SER A 132 -5.64 -1.96 -8.62
CA SER A 132 -5.99 -2.27 -10.01
C SER A 132 -6.47 -3.72 -10.15
N GLN A 133 -5.84 -4.67 -9.47
CA GLN A 133 -6.30 -6.05 -9.43
C GLN A 133 -7.64 -6.18 -8.70
N LEU A 134 -7.85 -5.44 -7.61
CA LEU A 134 -9.10 -5.44 -6.84
C LEU A 134 -10.27 -5.02 -7.74
N PHE A 135 -10.13 -3.92 -8.48
CA PHE A 135 -11.16 -3.47 -9.41
C PHE A 135 -11.40 -4.49 -10.54
N ASN A 136 -10.34 -4.98 -11.18
CA ASN A 136 -10.51 -5.84 -12.36
C ASN A 136 -10.90 -7.29 -12.03
N LYS A 137 -10.34 -7.89 -10.96
CA LYS A 137 -10.59 -9.29 -10.58
C LYS A 137 -11.82 -9.44 -9.69
N GLU A 138 -11.92 -8.67 -8.61
CA GLU A 138 -13.03 -8.83 -7.65
C GLU A 138 -14.29 -8.07 -8.07
N LEU A 139 -14.13 -6.80 -8.48
CA LEU A 139 -15.27 -5.97 -8.88
C LEU A 139 -15.63 -6.13 -10.37
N GLY A 140 -14.80 -6.85 -11.14
CA GLY A 140 -15.04 -7.14 -12.55
C GLY A 140 -15.07 -5.91 -13.47
N MET A 141 -14.53 -4.77 -13.04
CA MET A 141 -14.61 -3.52 -13.79
C MET A 141 -13.38 -2.62 -13.59
N SER A 142 -13.12 -1.72 -14.52
CA SER A 142 -12.04 -0.76 -14.36
C SER A 142 -12.34 0.25 -13.23
N PHE A 143 -11.32 0.81 -12.60
CA PHE A 143 -11.50 1.90 -11.60
C PHE A 143 -12.35 3.05 -12.16
N SER A 144 -12.11 3.45 -13.41
CA SER A 144 -12.87 4.50 -14.06
C SER A 144 -14.35 4.14 -14.23
N ASP A 145 -14.65 2.88 -14.56
CA ASP A 145 -16.03 2.40 -14.65
C ASP A 145 -16.70 2.37 -13.28
N TYR A 146 -15.99 1.91 -12.26
CA TYR A 146 -16.47 1.92 -10.87
C TYR A 146 -16.84 3.32 -10.40
N VAL A 147 -15.95 4.30 -10.59
CA VAL A 147 -16.23 5.71 -10.26
C VAL A 147 -17.43 6.22 -11.05
N ASN A 148 -17.46 5.97 -12.36
CA ASN A 148 -18.55 6.43 -13.22
C ASN A 148 -19.90 5.83 -12.81
N GLN A 149 -19.93 4.61 -12.28
CA GLN A 149 -21.15 3.99 -11.78
C GLN A 149 -21.79 4.83 -10.69
N PHE A 150 -21.01 5.23 -9.68
CA PHE A 150 -21.46 6.11 -8.60
C PHE A 150 -21.85 7.49 -9.10
N ARG A 151 -21.08 8.07 -10.03
CA ARG A 151 -21.39 9.39 -10.61
C ARG A 151 -22.70 9.38 -11.39
N VAL A 152 -23.00 8.30 -12.13
CA VAL A 152 -24.27 8.15 -12.85
C VAL A 152 -25.43 7.99 -11.87
N GLU A 153 -25.30 7.17 -10.83
CA GLU A 153 -26.36 7.02 -9.82
C GLU A 153 -26.64 8.35 -9.10
N GLU A 154 -25.60 9.11 -8.77
CA GLU A 154 -25.78 10.46 -8.22
C GLU A 154 -26.46 11.40 -9.21
N SER A 155 -26.11 11.33 -10.50
CA SER A 155 -26.74 12.17 -11.53
C SER A 155 -28.23 11.88 -11.68
N LYS A 156 -28.67 10.61 -11.58
CA LYS A 156 -30.09 10.24 -11.59
C LYS A 156 -30.80 10.83 -10.37
N ARG A 157 -30.19 10.69 -9.18
CA ARG A 157 -30.70 11.28 -7.93
C ARG A 157 -30.89 12.79 -8.05
N LEU A 158 -29.95 13.49 -8.70
CA LEU A 158 -30.05 14.93 -8.94
C LEU A 158 -31.09 15.28 -10.01
N MET A 159 -31.26 14.47 -11.06
CA MET A 159 -32.34 14.67 -12.05
C MET A 159 -33.72 14.59 -11.41
N ASP A 160 -33.91 13.63 -10.50
CA ASP A 160 -35.19 13.43 -9.79
C ASP A 160 -35.44 14.53 -8.75
N ALA A 161 -34.40 14.92 -8.00
CA ALA A 161 -34.50 15.94 -6.97
C ALA A 161 -34.64 17.37 -7.53
N GLU A 162 -34.04 17.64 -8.69
CA GLU A 162 -33.95 18.98 -9.27
C GLU A 162 -34.36 19.02 -10.75
N PRO A 163 -35.68 18.91 -11.05
CA PRO A 163 -36.17 18.86 -12.43
C PRO A 163 -35.82 20.09 -13.28
N LEU A 164 -35.54 21.23 -12.65
CA LEU A 164 -35.19 22.49 -13.33
C LEU A 164 -33.69 22.62 -13.66
N ALA A 165 -32.82 21.88 -12.97
CA ALA A 165 -31.36 21.98 -13.17
C ALA A 165 -30.95 21.50 -14.56
N SER A 166 -29.98 22.16 -15.21
CA SER A 166 -29.58 21.71 -16.55
C SER A 166 -28.84 20.36 -16.51
N ILE A 167 -28.89 19.58 -17.59
CA ILE A 167 -28.12 18.32 -17.68
C ILE A 167 -26.62 18.57 -17.51
N GLN A 168 -26.13 19.73 -17.94
CA GLN A 168 -24.74 20.14 -17.77
C GLN A 168 -24.40 20.34 -16.30
N GLU A 169 -25.20 21.11 -15.58
CA GLU A 169 -25.02 21.36 -14.15
C GLU A 169 -25.09 20.06 -13.35
N ILE A 170 -26.01 19.16 -13.69
CA ILE A 170 -26.12 17.84 -13.06
C ILE A 170 -24.85 17.02 -13.30
N ALA A 171 -24.32 17.00 -14.52
CA ALA A 171 -23.10 16.26 -14.83
C ALA A 171 -21.89 16.79 -14.04
N GLU A 172 -21.72 18.11 -13.98
CA GLU A 172 -20.64 18.76 -13.24
C GLU A 172 -20.75 18.45 -11.74
N ARG A 173 -21.95 18.60 -11.14
CA ARG A 173 -22.20 18.31 -9.72
C ARG A 173 -22.08 16.83 -9.36
N SER A 174 -22.23 15.94 -10.34
CA SER A 174 -22.01 14.50 -10.17
C SER A 174 -20.53 14.11 -10.31
N GLY A 175 -19.62 15.06 -10.50
CA GLY A 175 -18.18 14.84 -10.58
C GLY A 175 -17.64 14.52 -11.98
N PHE A 176 -18.41 14.78 -13.05
CA PHE A 176 -17.88 14.59 -14.41
C PHE A 176 -17.10 15.80 -14.90
N HIS A 177 -15.82 15.59 -15.24
CA HIS A 177 -14.98 16.61 -15.86
C HIS A 177 -15.47 17.05 -17.26
N SER A 178 -16.21 16.19 -17.99
CA SER A 178 -16.74 16.56 -19.31
C SER A 178 -18.09 15.93 -19.63
N MET A 179 -18.91 16.68 -20.37
CA MET A 179 -20.20 16.23 -20.90
C MET A 179 -20.07 14.98 -21.80
N SER A 180 -19.00 14.88 -22.58
CA SER A 180 -18.75 13.72 -23.44
C SER A 180 -18.51 12.44 -22.63
N THR A 181 -17.75 12.53 -21.53
CA THR A 181 -17.57 11.38 -20.62
C THR A 181 -18.86 11.02 -19.91
N PHE A 182 -19.58 12.02 -19.41
CA PHE A 182 -20.89 11.84 -18.76
C PHE A 182 -21.87 11.08 -19.67
N ARG A 183 -22.10 11.56 -20.89
CA ARG A 183 -23.06 10.92 -21.82
C ARG A 183 -22.70 9.46 -22.10
N ARG A 184 -21.42 9.16 -22.36
CA ARG A 184 -20.96 7.79 -22.61
C ARG A 184 -21.17 6.89 -21.40
N ALA A 185 -20.81 7.35 -20.21
CA ALA A 185 -20.99 6.60 -18.97
C ALA A 185 -22.47 6.34 -18.68
N PHE A 186 -23.30 7.37 -18.78
CA PHE A 186 -24.73 7.28 -18.53
C PHE A 186 -25.43 6.31 -19.48
N ILE A 187 -25.15 6.39 -20.78
CA ILE A 187 -25.71 5.46 -21.78
C ILE A 187 -25.20 4.04 -21.53
N LYS A 188 -23.91 3.86 -21.23
CA LYS A 188 -23.34 2.54 -20.93
C LYS A 188 -24.06 1.84 -19.77
N GLN A 189 -24.49 2.60 -18.76
CA GLN A 189 -25.12 2.05 -17.55
C GLN A 189 -26.64 1.97 -17.63
N THR A 190 -27.30 2.90 -18.32
CA THR A 190 -28.77 3.01 -18.35
C THR A 190 -29.40 2.55 -19.67
N GLY A 191 -28.62 2.47 -20.74
CA GLY A 191 -29.09 2.20 -22.09
C GLY A 191 -29.78 3.38 -22.78
N ILE A 192 -29.98 4.51 -22.10
CA ILE A 192 -30.69 5.68 -22.64
C ILE A 192 -29.90 6.97 -22.50
N VAL A 193 -30.25 7.98 -23.29
CA VAL A 193 -29.55 9.27 -23.29
C VAL A 193 -29.98 10.08 -22.06
N PRO A 194 -29.08 10.80 -21.36
CA PRO A 194 -29.43 11.59 -20.17
C PRO A 194 -30.61 12.55 -20.34
N SER A 195 -30.72 13.20 -21.50
CA SER A 195 -31.82 14.12 -21.82
C SER A 195 -33.16 13.42 -21.98
N GLU A 196 -33.15 12.16 -22.41
CA GLU A 196 -34.34 11.34 -22.53
C GLU A 196 -34.74 10.80 -21.16
N TYR A 197 -33.77 10.32 -20.36
CA TYR A 197 -34.00 9.91 -18.97
C TYR A 197 -34.70 11.00 -18.17
N LYS A 198 -34.21 12.24 -18.25
CA LYS A 198 -34.79 13.37 -17.50
C LYS A 198 -36.20 13.78 -17.98
N ARG A 199 -36.59 13.43 -19.21
CA ARG A 199 -37.90 13.80 -19.77
C ARG A 199 -39.00 12.78 -19.47
N GLY A 200 -38.61 11.54 -19.14
CA GLY A 200 -39.53 10.47 -18.72
C GLY A 200 -39.87 10.59 -17.25
#